data_AF-A0A2H9NQ15-F1
#
_entry.id   AF-A0A2H9NQ15-F1
#
_cell.length_a   1.000
_cell.length_b   1.000
_cell.length_c   1.000
_cell.angle_alpha   90.00
_cell.angle_beta   90.00
_cell.angle_gamma   90.00
#
_symmetry.space_group_name_H-M   'P 1'
#
loop_
_entity.id
_entity.type
_entity.pdbx_description
1 polymer ?
#
loop_
_entity_poly.entity_id
_entity_poly.type
_entity_poly.pdbx_seq_one_letter_code
_entity_poly.pdbx_strand_id
1 'polypeptide(L)' 'HDALLARVRNLLRKEYKLTPRKNGKFGASCIYLEQPSHKSTACTTGDLNCSGYGSAVTVTATMGFAAAALCLEKLALPTT' A
#
# COMPACT_ATOMS: atom_id res chain seq x y z
N HIS A 1 0.44 -10.44 -2.72
CA HIS A 1 -0.90 -10.43 -3.36
C HIS A 1 -1.78 -9.40 -2.64
N ASP A 2 -1.79 -8.15 -3.09
CA ASP A 2 -2.56 -7.08 -2.44
C ASP A 2 -3.59 -6.50 -3.43
N ALA A 3 -4.88 -6.60 -3.06
CA ALA A 3 -6.00 -6.15 -3.86
C ALA A 3 -6.01 -4.63 -4.07
N LEU A 4 -5.57 -3.86 -3.08
CA LEU A 4 -5.46 -2.40 -3.17
C LEU A 4 -4.34 -2.02 -4.14
N LEU A 5 -3.16 -2.65 -4.03
CA LEU A 5 -2.08 -2.41 -5.00
C LEU A 5 -2.46 -2.84 -6.42
N ALA A 6 -3.23 -3.91 -6.60
CA ALA A 6 -3.73 -4.31 -7.92
C ALA A 6 -4.69 -3.25 -8.50
N ARG A 7 -5.60 -2.73 -7.67
CA ARG A 7 -6.53 -1.66 -8.07
C ARG A 7 -5.79 -0.37 -8.41
N VAL A 8 -4.83 0.07 -7.59
CA VAL A 8 -4.01 1.26 -7.85
C VAL A 8 -3.25 1.13 -9.17
N ARG A 9 -2.61 -0.01 -9.44
CA ARG A 9 -1.93 -0.27 -10.72
C ARG A 9 -2.89 -0.19 -11.92
N ASN A 10 -4.11 -0.70 -11.76
CA ASN A 10 -5.11 -0.64 -12.81
C ASN A 10 -5.63 0.79 -13.03
N LEU A 11 -5.82 1.58 -11.97
CA LEU A 11 -6.21 2.98 -12.06
C LEU A 11 -5.13 3.83 -12.75
N LEU A 12 -3.85 3.65 -12.37
CA LEU A 12 -2.73 4.35 -13.00
C LEU A 12 -2.64 4.09 -14.51
N ARG A 13 -2.91 2.85 -14.95
CA ARG A 13 -2.94 2.50 -16.38
C ARG A 13 -4.15 3.09 -17.10
N LYS A 14 -5.34 3.03 -16.49
CA LYS A 14 -6.61 3.41 -17.13
C LYS A 14 -6.80 4.92 -17.18
N GLU A 15 -6.61 5.61 -16.05
CA GLU A 15 -6.94 7.04 -15.92
C GLU A 15 -5.75 7.92 -16.31
N TYR A 16 -4.54 7.54 -15.92
CA TYR A 16 -3.34 8.37 -16.11
C TYR A 16 -2.46 7.90 -17.27
N LYS A 17 -2.86 6.83 -18.00
CA LYS A 17 -2.11 6.22 -19.11
C LYS A 17 -0.65 5.90 -18.76
N LEU A 18 -0.39 5.65 -17.48
CA LEU A 18 0.95 5.46 -16.95
C LEU A 18 1.36 4.01 -17.23
N THR A 19 2.15 3.81 -18.29
CA THR A 19 2.68 2.50 -18.63
C THR A 19 3.92 2.20 -17.78
N PRO A 20 4.08 0.95 -17.32
CA PRO A 20 5.31 0.56 -16.66
C PRO A 20 6.49 0.79 -17.63
N ARG A 21 7.64 1.22 -17.10
CA ARG A 21 8.86 1.38 -17.89
C ARG A 21 9.27 0.04 -18.52
N LYS A 22 10.23 0.05 -19.45
CA LYS A 22 10.77 -1.16 -20.10
C LYS A 22 11.21 -2.27 -19.12
N ASN A 23 11.48 -1.92 -17.86
CA ASN A 23 11.81 -2.84 -16.77
C ASN A 23 10.61 -3.37 -15.97
N GLY A 24 9.37 -3.11 -16.41
CA GLY A 24 8.14 -3.52 -15.73
C GLY A 24 7.77 -2.71 -14.48
N LYS A 25 8.54 -1.68 -14.12
CA LYS A 25 8.34 -0.90 -12.88
C LYS A 25 7.60 0.41 -13.14
N PHE A 26 6.77 0.82 -12.18
CA PHE A 26 6.05 2.10 -12.19
C PHE A 26 6.88 3.28 -11.64
N GLY A 27 8.04 3.02 -11.03
CA GLY A 27 8.88 4.06 -10.43
C GLY A 27 8.38 4.58 -9.07
N ALA A 28 7.29 4.02 -8.54
CA ALA A 28 6.81 4.29 -7.18
C ALA A 28 7.26 3.17 -6.22
N SER A 29 7.77 3.57 -5.05
CA SER A 29 8.04 2.65 -3.96
C SER A 29 6.77 2.47 -3.13
N CYS A 30 6.42 1.23 -2.80
CA CYS A 30 5.24 0.91 -2.00
C CYS A 30 5.63 -0.03 -0.88
N ILE A 31 5.15 0.25 0.34
CA ILE A 31 5.20 -0.71 1.44
C ILE A 31 3.89 -1.49 1.40
N TYR A 32 3.99 -2.80 1.60
CA TYR A 32 2.86 -3.71 1.63
C TYR A 32 3.16 -4.87 2.59
N LEU A 33 2.13 -5.62 2.93
CA LEU A 33 2.25 -6.85 3.71
C LEU A 33 2.04 -8.05 2.77
N GLU A 34 2.87 -9.09 2.93
CA GLU A 34 2.70 -10.36 2.22
C GLU A 34 1.46 -11.13 2.72
N GLN A 35 0.99 -10.79 3.92
CA GLN A 35 -0.15 -11.43 4.57
C GLN A 35 -1.44 -11.26 3.74
N PRO A 36 -2.22 -12.33 3.53
CA PRO A 36 -3.47 -12.27 2.78
C PRO A 36 -4.51 -11.45 3.54
N SER A 37 -5.29 -10.64 2.80
CA SER A 37 -6.39 -9.89 3.37
C SER A 37 -7.50 -10.83 3.85
N HIS A 38 -7.82 -10.79 5.15
CA HIS A 38 -8.89 -11.59 5.74
C HIS A 38 -10.11 -10.71 6.02
N LYS A 39 -11.27 -11.06 5.45
CA LYS A 39 -12.55 -10.44 5.80
C LYS A 39 -13.23 -11.30 6.84
N SER A 40 -13.19 -10.87 8.11
CA SER A 40 -13.91 -11.56 9.17
C SER A 40 -15.38 -11.16 9.16
N THR A 41 -16.28 -12.13 9.34
CA THR A 41 -17.72 -11.90 9.52
C THR A 41 -18.02 -11.08 10.78
N ALA A 42 -17.11 -11.07 11.77
CA ALA A 42 -17.22 -10.25 12.98
C ALA A 42 -17.03 -8.74 12.70
N CYS A 43 -16.43 -8.36 11.57
CA CYS A 43 -16.19 -6.96 11.19
C CYS A 43 -17.37 -6.34 10.40
N THR A 44 -18.59 -6.85 10.59
CA THR A 44 -19.79 -6.38 9.86
C THR A 44 -20.70 -5.47 10.69
N THR A 45 -20.50 -5.38 12.01
CA THR A 45 -21.50 -4.84 12.96
C THR A 45 -21.09 -3.55 13.70
N GLY A 46 -20.35 -2.64 13.06
CA GLY A 46 -20.00 -1.36 13.71
C GLY A 46 -19.60 -0.22 12.77
N ASP A 47 -19.85 1.01 13.22
CA ASP A 47 -19.65 2.26 12.46
C ASP A 47 -18.19 2.62 12.18
N LEU A 48 -17.22 1.92 12.80
CA LEU A 48 -15.78 2.14 12.66
C LEU A 48 -15.09 1.08 11.79
N ASN A 49 -15.78 0.55 10.79
CA ASN A 49 -15.21 -0.46 9.90
C ASN A 49 -14.47 0.14 8.72
N CYS A 50 -13.17 -0.17 8.59
CA CYS A 50 -12.35 0.11 7.41
C CYS A 50 -12.82 -0.73 6.19
N SER A 51 -13.98 -0.39 5.64
CA SER A 51 -14.64 -1.11 4.54
C SER A 51 -14.85 -2.61 4.78
N GLY A 52 -15.04 -3.00 6.05
CA GLY A 52 -15.27 -4.40 6.45
C GLY A 52 -14.01 -5.28 6.55
N TYR A 53 -12.80 -4.71 6.47
CA TYR A 53 -11.54 -5.44 6.67
C TYR A 53 -11.04 -5.43 8.12
N GLY A 54 -11.57 -4.53 8.96
CA GLY A 54 -11.00 -4.24 10.29
C GLY A 54 -9.67 -3.48 10.19
N SER A 55 -9.19 -2.97 11.32
CA SER A 55 -7.89 -2.28 11.42
C SER A 55 -7.26 -2.53 12.78
N ALA A 56 -5.94 -2.69 12.81
CA ALA A 56 -5.17 -2.86 14.02
C ALA A 56 -4.03 -1.84 14.04
N VAL A 57 -3.96 -1.05 15.12
CA VAL A 57 -2.97 0.03 15.28
C VAL A 57 -1.55 -0.49 15.19
N THR A 58 -1.27 -1.69 15.74
CA THR A 58 0.06 -2.31 15.68
C THR A 58 0.53 -2.57 14.25
N VAL A 59 -0.40 -2.81 13.31
CA VAL A 59 -0.09 -3.04 11.89
C VAL A 59 0.01 -1.72 11.14
N THR A 60 -0.97 -0.83 11.30
CA THR A 60 -1.01 0.44 10.55
C THR A 60 0.08 1.40 10.99
N ALA A 61 0.39 1.48 12.28
CA ALA A 61 1.45 2.33 12.80
C ALA A 61 2.84 1.86 12.34
N THR A 62 3.12 0.56 12.41
CA THR A 62 4.41 0.00 11.96
C THR A 62 4.62 0.19 10.47
N MET A 63 3.57 0.03 9.65
CA MET A 63 3.61 0.32 8.23
C MET A 63 3.90 1.79 7.93
N GLY A 64 3.33 2.71 8.72
CA GLY A 64 3.62 4.15 8.66
C GLY A 64 5.06 4.48 9.07
N PHE A 65 5.57 3.88 10.14
CA PHE A 65 6.97 4.05 10.54
C PHE A 65 7.95 3.51 9.51
N ALA A 66 7.65 2.37 8.88
CA ALA A 66 8.44 1.86 7.76
C ALA A 66 8.44 2.84 6.58
N ALA A 67 7.31 3.51 6.30
CA ALA A 67 7.22 4.52 5.25
C ALA A 67 8.08 5.74 5.55
N ALA A 68 8.01 6.24 6.78
CA ALA A 68 8.86 7.33 7.23
C ALA A 68 10.35 6.98 7.13
N ALA A 69 10.73 5.77 7.56
CA ALA A 69 12.11 5.29 7.45
C ALA A 69 12.60 5.26 5.99
N LEU A 70 11.81 4.72 5.06
CA LEU A 70 12.16 4.73 3.63
C LEU A 70 12.31 6.15 3.07
N CYS A 71 11.45 7.08 3.47
CA CYS A 71 11.58 8.48 3.03
C CYS A 71 12.87 9.11 3.55
N LEU A 72 13.21 8.90 4.82
CA LEU A 72 14.44 9.40 5.42
C LEU A 72 15.68 8.80 4.75
N GLU A 73 15.69 7.50 4.46
CA GLU A 73 16.78 6.85 3.75
C GLU A 73 16.98 7.44 2.34
N LYS A 74 15.88 7.71 1.61
CA LYS A 74 15.96 8.35 0.29
C LYS A 74 16.48 9.78 0.33
N LEU A 75 16.20 10.51 1.42
CA LEU A 75 16.71 11.87 1.62
C LEU A 75 18.17 11.88 2.07
N ALA A 76 18.59 10.88 2.83
CA ALA A 76 19.95 10.77 3.34
C ALA A 76 20.96 10.29 2.28
N LEU A 77 20.50 9.61 1.23
CA LEU A 77 21.35 9.24 0.10
C LEU A 77 21.72 10.50 -0.71
N PRO A 78 23.01 10.75 -0.99
CA PRO A 78 23.42 11.86 -1.84
C PRO A 78 22.83 11.65 -3.24
N THR A 79 22.08 12.65 -3.72
CA THR A 79 21.54 12.70 -5.08
C THR A 79 22.70 12.68 -6.07
N THR A 80 23.00 11.51 -6.63
CA THR A 80 23.99 11.31 -7.70
C THR A 80 23.27 11.20 -9.04
#